data_AF-A0A6B1E1W8-F1
#
_entry.id   AF-A0A6B1E1W8-F1
#
_cell.length_a   1.000
_cell.length_b   1.000
_cell.length_c   1.000
_cell.angle_alpha   90.00
_cell.angle_beta   90.00
_cell.angle_gamma   90.00
#
_symmetry.space_group_name_H-M   'P 1'
#
loop_
_entity.id
_entity.type
_entity.pdbx_description
1 polymer ?
#
loop_
_entity_poly.entity_id
_entity_poly.type
_entity_poly.pdbx_seq_one_letter_code
_entity_poly.pdbx_strand_id
1 'polypeptide(L)'
;MPVLVWSDRDGTLGNSIRTGRRVALSAEEFRPEAEELDRALDDLLDMAWHALTIITQRKNGKPSLNSFEQAWVLGRAVSASEILRHPAMQGEERGLLWQALTPKAWYGIRNDATRDSRWQDLIPSRSKSWQTMPKKKRPYEFLEVGYWLREQQLHDAGEVFGWKASNAQDVYQRASLRSIELRREVLEWLRHQTPEVRAELAKAKSKGSKGFSIIPIALRERFPDKGPGSALLPQHYPQAELRAIVCETLDAARDLHFPQLSAAAP
;
A
#
# COMPACT_ATOMS: atom_id res chain seq x y z
N MET A 1 -13.65 -12.89 -14.36
CA MET A 1 -13.17 -12.26 -15.58
C MET A 1 -11.75 -12.68 -15.70
N PRO A 2 -11.40 -13.14 -16.90
CA PRO A 2 -10.05 -13.53 -17.24
C PRO A 2 -9.02 -12.41 -17.07
N VAL A 3 -8.12 -12.58 -16.14
CA VAL A 3 -6.84 -11.87 -16.15
C VAL A 3 -5.77 -12.79 -16.73
N LEU A 4 -4.86 -12.23 -17.53
CA LEU A 4 -3.63 -12.93 -17.89
C LEU A 4 -2.68 -12.90 -16.69
N VAL A 5 -2.34 -14.09 -16.21
CA VAL A 5 -1.32 -14.27 -15.18
C VAL A 5 -0.09 -14.86 -15.84
N TRP A 6 0.92 -14.02 -15.99
CA TRP A 6 2.22 -14.42 -16.50
C TRP A 6 2.98 -15.27 -15.49
N SER A 7 3.74 -16.23 -16.01
CA SER A 7 4.66 -17.05 -15.25
C SER A 7 5.94 -17.29 -16.05
N ASP A 8 7.07 -17.27 -15.38
CA ASP A 8 8.35 -17.72 -15.93
C ASP A 8 8.71 -19.03 -15.22
N ARG A 9 8.58 -20.17 -15.94
CA ARG A 9 8.97 -21.50 -15.45
C ARG A 9 10.21 -21.93 -16.22
N ASP A 10 11.32 -22.06 -15.52
CA ASP A 10 12.59 -22.55 -16.08
C ASP A 10 13.09 -21.75 -17.30
N GLY A 11 12.82 -20.43 -17.32
CA GLY A 11 13.19 -19.54 -18.42
C GLY A 11 12.18 -19.53 -19.58
N THR A 12 11.15 -20.37 -19.52
CA THR A 12 10.07 -20.38 -20.49
C THR A 12 8.92 -19.53 -19.99
N LEU A 13 8.59 -18.51 -20.80
CA LEU A 13 7.53 -17.56 -20.53
C LEU A 13 6.19 -18.20 -20.91
N GLY A 14 5.27 -18.24 -19.96
CA GLY A 14 3.91 -18.72 -20.17
C GLY A 14 2.90 -17.77 -19.55
N ASN A 15 1.65 -17.87 -19.99
CA ASN A 15 0.53 -17.21 -19.35
C ASN A 15 -0.62 -18.19 -19.12
N SER A 16 -1.47 -17.86 -18.16
CA SER A 16 -2.70 -18.58 -17.90
C SER A 16 -3.81 -17.57 -17.64
N ILE A 17 -5.02 -17.92 -18.05
CA ILE A 17 -6.19 -17.09 -17.82
C ILE A 17 -6.82 -17.47 -16.48
N ARG A 18 -7.05 -16.49 -15.62
CA ARG A 18 -7.74 -16.68 -14.32
C ARG A 18 -9.01 -15.87 -14.24
N THR A 19 -10.11 -16.48 -13.83
CA THR A 19 -11.42 -15.83 -13.74
C THR A 19 -12.17 -16.28 -12.48
N GLY A 20 -12.85 -15.35 -11.81
CA GLY A 20 -13.78 -15.66 -10.71
C GLY A 20 -15.21 -15.99 -11.18
N ARG A 21 -15.51 -15.82 -12.48
CA ARG A 21 -16.85 -16.05 -13.04
C ARG A 21 -17.14 -17.54 -13.09
N ARG A 22 -18.27 -17.95 -12.49
CA ARG A 22 -18.82 -19.31 -12.64
C ARG A 22 -19.72 -19.33 -13.87
N VAL A 23 -19.14 -19.55 -15.05
CA VAL A 23 -19.89 -19.62 -16.33
C VAL A 23 -19.50 -20.85 -17.12
N ALA A 24 -20.35 -21.22 -18.08
CA ALA A 24 -20.15 -22.36 -18.98
C ALA A 24 -19.01 -22.19 -20.00
N LEU A 25 -18.44 -20.99 -20.12
CA LEU A 25 -17.34 -20.68 -21.02
C LEU A 25 -16.00 -21.17 -20.44
N SER A 26 -15.15 -21.68 -21.31
CA SER A 26 -13.77 -22.07 -21.05
C SER A 26 -12.87 -20.84 -20.82
N ALA A 27 -11.71 -21.06 -20.19
CA ALA A 27 -10.74 -20.01 -19.95
C ALA A 27 -10.19 -19.38 -21.26
N GLU A 28 -10.18 -20.10 -22.37
CA GLU A 28 -9.66 -19.62 -23.66
C GLU A 28 -10.65 -18.72 -24.41
N GLU A 29 -11.96 -18.96 -24.27
CA GLU A 29 -12.99 -18.09 -24.86
C GLU A 29 -12.94 -16.66 -24.30
N PHE A 30 -12.30 -16.53 -23.15
CA PHE A 30 -12.09 -15.31 -22.42
C PHE A 30 -10.76 -14.60 -22.77
N ARG A 31 -9.93 -15.20 -23.65
CA ARG A 31 -8.60 -14.69 -24.00
C ARG A 31 -8.61 -13.26 -24.56
N PRO A 32 -9.52 -12.85 -25.48
CA PRO A 32 -9.49 -11.49 -26.02
C PRO A 32 -9.67 -10.40 -24.96
N GLU A 33 -10.58 -10.61 -23.99
CA GLU A 33 -10.79 -9.68 -22.86
C GLU A 33 -9.53 -9.61 -21.97
N ALA A 34 -8.86 -10.74 -21.76
CA ALA A 34 -7.61 -10.83 -21.00
C ALA A 34 -6.47 -10.12 -21.73
N GLU A 35 -6.42 -10.32 -23.06
CA GLU A 35 -5.66 -9.61 -24.12
C GLU A 35 -5.66 -8.09 -23.92
N GLU A 36 -6.86 -7.54 -23.86
CA GLU A 36 -7.12 -6.13 -23.74
C GLU A 36 -6.76 -5.58 -22.35
N LEU A 37 -7.16 -6.29 -21.29
CA LEU A 37 -6.80 -5.88 -19.94
C LEU A 37 -5.29 -5.88 -19.74
N ASP A 38 -4.58 -6.89 -20.25
CA ASP A 38 -3.13 -6.99 -20.13
C ASP A 38 -2.41 -5.83 -20.83
N ARG A 39 -2.92 -5.36 -21.98
CA ARG A 39 -2.48 -4.11 -22.62
C ARG A 39 -2.70 -2.89 -21.71
N ALA A 40 -3.87 -2.77 -21.10
CA ALA A 40 -4.14 -1.67 -20.17
C ALA A 40 -3.23 -1.73 -18.90
N LEU A 41 -2.75 -2.91 -18.51
CA LEU A 41 -1.76 -3.05 -17.45
C LEU A 41 -0.37 -2.55 -17.87
N ASP A 42 -0.01 -2.61 -19.15
CA ASP A 42 1.24 -2.01 -19.65
C ASP A 42 1.24 -0.50 -19.41
N ASP A 43 0.17 0.18 -19.84
CA ASP A 43 0.00 1.62 -19.66
C ASP A 43 0.04 2.01 -18.17
N LEU A 44 -0.59 1.20 -17.32
CA LEU A 44 -0.57 1.40 -15.87
C LEU A 44 0.86 1.33 -15.30
N LEU A 45 1.64 0.33 -15.68
CA LEU A 45 3.00 0.16 -15.20
C LEU A 45 3.93 1.27 -15.73
N ASP A 46 3.72 1.74 -16.96
CA ASP A 46 4.44 2.89 -17.50
C ASP A 46 4.11 4.19 -16.77
N MET A 47 2.83 4.42 -16.43
CA MET A 47 2.42 5.54 -15.58
C MET A 47 3.08 5.48 -14.20
N ALA A 48 3.09 4.30 -13.56
CA ALA A 48 3.72 4.12 -12.26
C ALA A 48 5.24 4.37 -12.33
N TRP A 49 5.90 3.85 -13.37
CA TRP A 49 7.33 4.06 -13.62
C TRP A 49 7.69 5.53 -13.86
N HIS A 50 6.88 6.23 -14.65
CA HIS A 50 7.06 7.65 -14.89
C HIS A 50 6.94 8.47 -13.60
N ALA A 51 5.91 8.21 -12.78
CA ALA A 51 5.73 8.87 -11.49
C ALA A 51 6.91 8.60 -10.54
N LEU A 52 7.41 7.37 -10.51
CA LEU A 52 8.58 7.00 -9.71
C LEU A 52 9.85 7.72 -10.16
N THR A 53 10.03 7.88 -11.46
CA THR A 53 11.18 8.59 -12.05
C THR A 53 11.18 10.05 -11.64
N ILE A 54 10.02 10.73 -11.68
CA ILE A 54 9.88 12.12 -11.24
C ILE A 54 10.26 12.26 -9.75
N ILE A 55 9.78 11.36 -8.89
CA ILE A 55 10.12 11.37 -7.46
C ILE A 55 11.63 11.19 -7.25
N THR A 56 12.24 10.27 -7.99
CA THR A 56 13.67 9.96 -7.89
C THR A 56 14.55 11.13 -8.36
N GLN A 57 14.17 11.78 -9.46
CA GLN A 57 14.89 12.95 -9.98
C GLN A 57 14.91 14.11 -8.97
N ARG A 58 13.81 14.34 -8.25
CA ARG A 58 13.74 15.36 -7.19
C ARG A 58 14.68 15.09 -6.01
N LYS A 59 15.21 13.87 -5.86
CA LYS A 59 16.13 13.47 -4.79
C LYS A 59 17.61 13.50 -5.19
N ASN A 60 17.96 14.24 -6.25
CA ASN A 60 19.33 14.32 -6.79
C ASN A 60 19.93 12.93 -7.11
N GLY A 61 19.12 11.99 -7.61
CA GLY A 61 19.59 10.69 -8.07
C GLY A 61 20.02 9.71 -6.97
N LYS A 62 19.69 9.95 -5.69
CA LYS A 62 19.96 8.98 -4.63
C LYS A 62 19.12 7.70 -4.86
N PRO A 63 19.73 6.49 -4.97
CA PRO A 63 19.11 5.38 -5.69
C PRO A 63 18.21 4.48 -4.84
N SER A 64 18.16 4.68 -3.52
CA SER A 64 17.38 3.79 -2.67
C SER A 64 15.91 4.19 -2.68
N LEU A 65 15.20 3.76 -3.71
CA LEU A 65 13.74 3.69 -3.71
C LEU A 65 13.32 2.94 -2.46
N ASN A 66 12.56 3.61 -1.58
CA ASN A 66 11.97 2.89 -0.46
C ASN A 66 10.67 2.21 -0.95
N SER A 67 10.33 1.10 -0.32
CA SER A 67 9.12 0.34 -0.67
C SER A 67 7.84 1.15 -0.49
N PHE A 68 7.85 2.20 0.33
CA PHE A 68 6.70 3.06 0.55
C PHE A 68 6.35 3.89 -0.69
N GLU A 69 7.34 4.51 -1.33
CA GLU A 69 7.16 5.29 -2.55
C GLU A 69 6.72 4.41 -3.71
N GLN A 70 7.33 3.23 -3.85
CA GLN A 70 6.92 2.21 -4.82
C GLN A 70 5.43 1.84 -4.67
N ALA A 71 4.97 1.61 -3.43
CA ALA A 71 3.57 1.30 -3.16
C ALA A 71 2.66 2.45 -3.57
N TRP A 72 3.02 3.68 -3.19
CA TRP A 72 2.21 4.85 -3.44
C TRP A 72 2.09 5.16 -4.95
N VAL A 73 3.17 5.09 -5.73
CA VAL A 73 3.11 5.34 -7.18
C VAL A 73 2.26 4.31 -7.91
N LEU A 74 2.34 3.03 -7.52
CA LEU A 74 1.50 1.97 -8.07
C LEU A 74 0.03 2.23 -7.75
N GLY A 75 -0.28 2.57 -6.49
CA GLY A 75 -1.64 2.92 -6.09
C GLY A 75 -2.21 4.12 -6.84
N ARG A 76 -1.38 5.14 -7.06
CA ARG A 76 -1.75 6.32 -7.86
C ARG A 76 -1.97 5.97 -9.32
N ALA A 77 -1.12 5.15 -9.93
CA ALA A 77 -1.31 4.70 -11.30
C ALA A 77 -2.61 3.88 -11.45
N VAL A 78 -2.91 2.98 -10.51
CA VAL A 78 -4.18 2.26 -10.50
C VAL A 78 -5.37 3.21 -10.38
N SER A 79 -5.28 4.25 -9.56
CA SER A 79 -6.35 5.23 -9.40
C SER A 79 -6.50 6.19 -10.59
N ALA A 80 -5.40 6.50 -11.28
CA ALA A 80 -5.38 7.42 -12.42
C ALA A 80 -5.68 6.71 -13.75
N SER A 81 -5.45 5.41 -13.81
CA SER A 81 -5.89 4.56 -14.91
C SER A 81 -7.38 4.26 -14.80
N GLU A 82 -7.99 3.96 -15.95
CA GLU A 82 -9.35 3.43 -16.01
C GLU A 82 -9.40 1.92 -15.75
N ILE A 83 -8.31 1.32 -15.22
CA ILE A 83 -8.19 -0.14 -15.08
C ILE A 83 -9.30 -0.74 -14.22
N LEU A 84 -9.73 -0.03 -13.16
CA LEU A 84 -10.80 -0.49 -12.26
C LEU A 84 -12.19 -0.35 -12.89
N ARG A 85 -12.34 0.46 -13.95
CA ARG A 85 -13.57 0.62 -14.73
C ARG A 85 -13.54 -0.17 -16.04
N HIS A 86 -12.41 -0.79 -16.36
CA HIS A 86 -12.26 -1.63 -17.55
C HIS A 86 -13.42 -2.64 -17.61
N PRO A 87 -14.06 -2.85 -18.77
CA PRO A 87 -15.21 -3.76 -18.89
C PRO A 87 -14.94 -5.14 -18.30
N ALA A 88 -13.70 -5.59 -18.44
CA ALA A 88 -13.24 -6.84 -17.86
C ALA A 88 -13.38 -6.84 -16.31
N MET A 89 -13.10 -5.75 -15.59
CA MET A 89 -13.20 -5.70 -14.12
C MET A 89 -14.64 -5.73 -13.57
N GLN A 90 -15.67 -5.65 -14.43
CA GLN A 90 -17.06 -5.70 -13.98
C GLN A 90 -17.41 -7.06 -13.36
N GLY A 91 -17.92 -7.04 -12.13
CA GLY A 91 -18.33 -8.23 -11.38
C GLY A 91 -17.18 -9.01 -10.74
N GLU A 92 -15.95 -8.50 -10.76
CA GLU A 92 -14.79 -9.18 -10.19
C GLU A 92 -14.30 -8.65 -8.86
N GLU A 93 -13.62 -9.54 -8.13
CA GLU A 93 -12.77 -9.15 -7.01
C GLU A 93 -11.49 -8.46 -7.49
N ARG A 94 -11.15 -7.34 -6.87
CA ARG A 94 -9.89 -6.61 -7.11
C ARG A 94 -8.65 -7.48 -6.89
N GLY A 95 -8.76 -8.53 -6.08
CA GLY A 95 -7.69 -9.51 -5.85
C GLY A 95 -7.13 -10.13 -7.14
N LEU A 96 -7.95 -10.27 -8.18
CA LEU A 96 -7.51 -10.79 -9.48
C LEU A 96 -6.62 -9.79 -10.24
N LEU A 97 -6.93 -8.49 -10.18
CA LEU A 97 -6.09 -7.44 -10.76
C LEU A 97 -4.68 -7.49 -10.16
N TRP A 98 -4.57 -7.63 -8.84
CA TRP A 98 -3.28 -7.71 -8.16
C TRP A 98 -2.50 -8.98 -8.51
N GLN A 99 -3.20 -10.08 -8.73
CA GLN A 99 -2.61 -11.34 -9.20
C GLN A 99 -2.08 -11.27 -10.63
N ALA A 100 -2.63 -10.38 -11.47
CA ALA A 100 -2.15 -10.14 -12.83
C ALA A 100 -0.98 -9.15 -12.83
N LEU A 101 -1.17 -8.01 -12.16
CA LEU A 101 -0.22 -6.90 -12.11
C LEU A 101 1.09 -7.30 -11.43
N THR A 102 1.03 -8.10 -10.35
CA THR A 102 2.22 -8.56 -9.61
C THR A 102 3.22 -9.29 -10.51
N PRO A 103 2.90 -10.45 -11.12
CA PRO A 103 3.82 -11.16 -12.00
C PRO A 103 4.22 -10.34 -13.22
N LYS A 104 3.32 -9.54 -13.78
CA LYS A 104 3.62 -8.69 -14.93
C LYS A 104 4.72 -7.66 -14.62
N ALA A 105 4.59 -6.94 -13.50
CA ALA A 105 5.62 -6.03 -13.00
C ALA A 105 6.90 -6.77 -12.59
N TRP A 106 6.75 -7.92 -11.95
CA TRP A 106 7.86 -8.74 -11.45
C TRP A 106 8.77 -9.27 -12.55
N TYR A 107 8.17 -9.85 -13.59
CA TYR A 107 8.91 -10.39 -14.72
C TYR A 107 9.25 -9.29 -15.75
N GLY A 108 8.54 -8.16 -15.68
CA GLY A 108 8.65 -7.07 -16.64
C GLY A 108 8.09 -7.47 -18.00
N ILE A 109 6.94 -8.14 -18.05
CA ILE A 109 6.43 -8.72 -19.31
C ILE A 109 5.38 -7.80 -19.94
N ARG A 110 5.68 -7.32 -21.14
CA ARG A 110 4.77 -6.56 -21.99
C ARG A 110 3.70 -7.47 -22.60
N ASN A 111 2.62 -6.88 -23.08
CA ASN A 111 1.54 -7.64 -23.69
C ASN A 111 1.97 -8.42 -24.96
N ASP A 112 3.03 -7.99 -25.63
CA ASP A 112 3.64 -8.65 -26.78
C ASP A 112 4.68 -9.72 -26.40
N ALA A 113 4.72 -10.11 -25.11
CA ALA A 113 5.67 -11.04 -24.51
C ALA A 113 7.14 -10.60 -24.52
N THR A 114 7.43 -9.33 -24.84
CA THR A 114 8.77 -8.75 -24.65
C THR A 114 9.04 -8.42 -23.17
N ARG A 115 10.32 -8.28 -22.81
CA ARG A 115 10.74 -7.96 -21.43
C ARG A 115 11.17 -6.50 -21.30
N ASP A 116 10.66 -5.83 -20.28
CA ASP A 116 11.05 -4.50 -19.80
C ASP A 116 11.42 -4.57 -18.31
N SER A 117 12.72 -4.57 -18.03
CA SER A 117 13.24 -4.69 -16.66
C SER A 117 12.91 -3.49 -15.76
N ARG A 118 12.50 -2.34 -16.32
CA ARG A 118 12.20 -1.12 -15.55
C ARG A 118 11.05 -1.34 -14.57
N TRP A 119 10.06 -2.14 -14.95
CA TRP A 119 8.91 -2.42 -14.09
C TRP A 119 9.27 -3.26 -12.86
N GLN A 120 10.39 -3.99 -12.88
CA GLN A 120 10.83 -4.77 -11.73
C GLN A 120 11.19 -3.89 -10.54
N ASP A 121 11.58 -2.64 -10.81
CA ASP A 121 11.88 -1.63 -9.77
C ASP A 121 10.61 -1.02 -9.14
N LEU A 122 9.41 -1.38 -9.63
CA LEU A 122 8.14 -1.00 -9.00
C LEU A 122 7.77 -1.93 -7.84
N ILE A 123 8.36 -3.13 -7.74
CA ILE A 123 8.03 -4.13 -6.72
C ILE A 123 9.20 -4.26 -5.72
N PRO A 124 8.92 -4.25 -4.40
CA PRO A 124 9.96 -4.18 -3.36
C PRO A 124 10.76 -5.48 -3.15
N SER A 125 10.41 -6.59 -3.79
CA SER A 125 11.14 -7.86 -3.67
C SER A 125 11.66 -8.32 -5.03
N ARG A 126 12.85 -8.92 -5.04
CA ARG A 126 13.47 -9.57 -6.21
C ARG A 126 13.67 -11.09 -6.01
N SER A 127 13.12 -11.66 -4.93
CA SER A 127 13.24 -13.09 -4.62
C SER A 127 12.44 -13.98 -5.58
N LYS A 128 13.11 -14.92 -6.25
CA LYS A 128 12.60 -15.76 -7.37
C LYS A 128 11.28 -16.52 -7.14
N SER A 129 10.70 -16.55 -5.94
CA SER A 129 9.52 -17.35 -5.62
C SER A 129 8.48 -16.62 -4.76
N TRP A 130 8.02 -15.44 -5.18
CA TRP A 130 6.95 -14.71 -4.45
C TRP A 130 5.67 -15.56 -4.24
N GLN A 131 5.42 -16.58 -5.08
CA GLN A 131 4.31 -17.53 -4.94
C GLN A 131 4.42 -18.42 -3.69
N THR A 132 5.63 -18.68 -3.19
CA THR A 132 5.87 -19.46 -1.97
C THR A 132 5.96 -18.57 -0.73
N MET A 133 5.86 -17.24 -0.87
CA MET A 133 5.85 -16.35 0.27
C MET A 133 4.58 -16.53 1.12
N PRO A 134 4.70 -16.42 2.46
CA PRO A 134 3.54 -16.34 3.35
C PRO A 134 2.56 -15.27 2.86
N LYS A 135 1.25 -15.50 3.00
CA LYS A 135 0.20 -14.55 2.57
C LYS A 135 0.52 -13.09 2.94
N LYS A 136 0.91 -12.85 4.20
CA LYS A 136 1.33 -11.55 4.77
C LYS A 136 2.51 -10.85 4.07
N LYS A 137 3.26 -11.55 3.22
CA LYS A 137 4.45 -11.05 2.51
C LYS A 137 4.26 -11.04 0.99
N ARG A 138 3.08 -11.42 0.49
CA ARG A 138 2.88 -11.50 -0.96
C ARG A 138 2.73 -10.09 -1.56
N PRO A 139 3.24 -9.86 -2.77
CA PRO A 139 3.18 -8.54 -3.40
C PRO A 139 1.76 -8.07 -3.73
N TYR A 140 0.76 -8.96 -3.74
CA TYR A 140 -0.64 -8.53 -3.92
C TYR A 140 -1.12 -7.65 -2.75
N GLU A 141 -0.74 -7.95 -1.51
CA GLU A 141 -1.08 -7.10 -0.34
C GLU A 141 -0.38 -5.75 -0.44
N PHE A 142 0.83 -5.74 -1.01
CA PHE A 142 1.57 -4.50 -1.25
C PHE A 142 0.86 -3.58 -2.26
N LEU A 143 0.30 -4.14 -3.35
CA LEU A 143 -0.49 -3.38 -4.32
C LEU A 143 -1.80 -2.88 -3.72
N GLU A 144 -2.47 -3.69 -2.89
CA GLU A 144 -3.67 -3.28 -2.15
C GLU A 144 -3.37 -2.13 -1.20
N VAL A 145 -2.28 -2.22 -0.45
CA VAL A 145 -1.81 -1.14 0.43
C VAL A 145 -1.43 0.09 -0.37
N GLY A 146 -0.74 -0.07 -1.50
CA GLY A 146 -0.40 1.02 -2.40
C GLY A 146 -1.65 1.75 -2.89
N TYR A 147 -2.63 1.00 -3.41
CA TYR A 147 -3.93 1.54 -3.76
C TYR A 147 -4.57 2.21 -2.55
N TRP A 148 -4.58 1.62 -1.36
CA TRP A 148 -5.12 2.31 -0.17
C TRP A 148 -4.38 3.62 0.20
N LEU A 149 -3.06 3.66 0.07
CA LEU A 149 -2.22 4.83 0.35
C LEU A 149 -2.51 6.02 -0.58
N ARG A 150 -3.01 5.78 -1.80
CA ARG A 150 -3.30 6.82 -2.80
C ARG A 150 -4.33 7.87 -2.38
N GLU A 151 -5.05 7.62 -1.28
CA GLU A 151 -6.10 8.48 -0.71
C GLU A 151 -5.48 9.73 -0.05
N GLN A 152 -4.17 9.69 0.22
CA GLN A 152 -3.39 10.81 0.74
C GLN A 152 -2.29 11.20 -0.24
N GLN A 153 -1.88 12.46 -0.20
CA GLN A 153 -0.69 12.93 -0.90
C GLN A 153 0.54 12.19 -0.37
N LEU A 154 1.55 11.98 -1.22
CA LEU A 154 2.73 11.17 -0.88
C LEU A 154 3.42 11.65 0.40
N HIS A 155 3.61 12.96 0.54
CA HIS A 155 4.28 13.55 1.70
C HIS A 155 3.50 13.29 2.99
N ASP A 156 2.20 13.61 2.98
CA ASP A 156 1.30 13.39 4.11
C ASP A 156 1.22 11.92 4.51
N ALA A 157 1.10 11.01 3.54
CA ALA A 157 1.13 9.58 3.79
C ALA A 157 2.49 9.16 4.37
N GLY A 158 3.58 9.69 3.82
CA GLY A 158 4.93 9.45 4.30
C GLY A 158 5.11 9.86 5.75
N GLU A 159 4.59 11.01 6.15
CA GLU A 159 4.56 11.46 7.54
C GLU A 159 3.73 10.53 8.43
N VAL A 160 2.49 10.21 8.04
CA VAL A 160 1.57 9.35 8.81
C VAL A 160 2.09 7.93 9.04
N PHE A 161 2.94 7.42 8.14
CA PHE A 161 3.47 6.06 8.24
C PHE A 161 4.99 6.00 8.46
N GLY A 162 5.64 7.14 8.67
CA GLY A 162 7.10 7.23 8.85
C GLY A 162 7.89 6.67 7.67
N TRP A 163 7.37 6.84 6.45
CA TRP A 163 7.96 6.38 5.19
C TRP A 163 8.25 4.87 5.11
N LYS A 164 7.49 4.06 5.86
CA LYS A 164 7.65 2.59 5.92
C LYS A 164 6.38 1.89 5.45
N ALA A 165 6.49 1.15 4.34
CA ALA A 165 5.38 0.33 3.82
C ALA A 165 4.86 -0.69 4.84
N SER A 166 5.73 -1.19 5.73
CA SER A 166 5.32 -2.09 6.80
C SER A 166 4.33 -1.44 7.78
N ASN A 167 4.51 -0.15 8.11
CA ASN A 167 3.59 0.55 9.00
C ASN A 167 2.23 0.76 8.32
N ALA A 168 2.24 1.11 7.04
CA ALA A 168 1.03 1.21 6.23
C ALA A 168 0.29 -0.14 6.15
N GLN A 169 1.00 -1.25 5.90
CA GLN A 169 0.46 -2.60 5.89
C GLN A 169 -0.17 -2.98 7.24
N ASP A 170 0.52 -2.66 8.33
CA ASP A 170 0.10 -2.94 9.70
C ASP A 170 -1.20 -2.23 10.10
N VAL A 171 -1.44 -1.04 9.55
CA VAL A 171 -2.69 -0.27 9.69
C VAL A 171 -3.73 -0.80 8.73
N TYR A 172 -3.37 -1.00 7.46
CA TYR A 172 -4.26 -1.52 6.43
C TYR A 172 -4.83 -2.89 6.79
N GLN A 173 -4.12 -3.78 7.46
CA GLN A 173 -4.68 -5.09 7.83
C GLN A 173 -5.82 -5.01 8.86
N ARG A 174 -6.09 -3.82 9.43
CA ARG A 174 -7.13 -3.61 10.46
C ARG A 174 -8.21 -2.67 9.97
N ALA A 175 -9.42 -3.19 9.80
CA ALA A 175 -10.54 -2.43 9.25
C ALA A 175 -10.84 -1.16 10.06
N SER A 176 -10.71 -1.26 11.39
CA SER A 176 -10.91 -0.16 12.34
C SER A 176 -9.96 1.02 12.14
N LEU A 177 -8.81 0.85 11.50
CA LEU A 177 -7.78 1.89 11.35
C LEU A 177 -7.64 2.41 9.91
N ARG A 178 -8.43 1.89 8.96
CA ARG A 178 -8.29 2.22 7.53
C ARG A 178 -8.82 3.61 7.15
N SER A 179 -9.63 4.22 7.99
CA SER A 179 -10.33 5.49 7.72
C SER A 179 -9.36 6.61 7.34
N ILE A 180 -9.72 7.39 6.32
CA ILE A 180 -8.96 8.57 5.91
C ILE A 180 -9.05 9.69 6.95
N GLU A 181 -10.17 9.79 7.65
CA GLU A 181 -10.40 10.72 8.77
C GLU A 181 -9.39 10.46 9.88
N LEU A 182 -9.21 9.21 10.30
CA LEU A 182 -8.21 8.84 11.30
C LEU A 182 -6.80 9.27 10.86
N ARG A 183 -6.43 8.98 9.61
CA ARG A 183 -5.10 9.32 9.08
C ARG A 183 -4.87 10.83 9.00
N ARG A 184 -5.90 11.62 8.74
CA ARG A 184 -5.83 13.09 8.78
C ARG A 184 -5.60 13.59 10.20
N GLU A 185 -6.33 13.08 11.19
CA GLU A 185 -6.11 13.52 12.58
C GLU A 185 -4.75 13.05 13.14
N VAL A 186 -4.25 11.88 12.72
CA VAL A 186 -2.86 11.45 13.03
C VAL A 186 -1.83 12.40 12.41
N LEU A 187 -2.03 12.83 11.16
CA LEU A 187 -1.15 13.80 10.50
C LEU A 187 -1.16 15.14 11.24
N GLU A 188 -2.35 15.63 11.61
CA GLU A 188 -2.47 16.87 12.38
C GLU A 188 -1.75 16.74 13.72
N TRP A 189 -1.94 15.66 14.46
CA TRP A 189 -1.20 15.42 15.70
C TRP A 189 0.32 15.44 15.48
N LEU A 190 0.83 14.78 14.43
CA LEU A 190 2.26 14.77 14.07
C LEU A 190 2.80 16.18 13.77
N ARG A 191 2.01 17.01 13.08
CA ARG A 191 2.39 18.40 12.74
C ARG A 191 2.47 19.30 13.97
N HIS A 192 1.64 19.05 14.98
CA HIS A 192 1.68 19.77 16.26
C HIS A 192 2.83 19.32 17.18
N GLN A 193 3.49 18.20 16.90
CA GLN A 193 4.65 17.78 17.69
C GLN A 193 5.87 18.67 17.41
N THR A 194 6.81 18.72 18.36
CA THR A 194 8.08 19.42 18.13
C THR A 194 8.97 18.66 17.12
N PRO A 195 9.94 19.32 16.46
CA PRO A 195 10.89 18.65 15.59
C PRO A 195 11.63 17.50 16.28
N GLU A 196 11.94 17.62 17.56
CA GLU A 196 12.64 16.62 18.38
C GLU A 196 11.77 15.36 18.55
N VAL A 197 10.49 15.53 18.89
CA VAL A 197 9.55 14.41 18.99
C VAL A 197 9.39 13.71 17.65
N ARG A 198 9.24 14.46 16.54
CA ARG A 198 9.15 13.87 15.20
C ARG A 198 10.42 13.10 14.84
N ALA A 199 11.60 13.62 15.19
CA ALA A 199 12.87 12.96 14.95
C ALA A 199 12.98 11.64 15.73
N GLU A 200 12.58 11.62 17.01
CA GLU A 200 12.55 10.39 17.82
C GLU A 200 11.56 9.35 17.28
N LEU A 201 10.37 9.77 16.85
CA LEU A 201 9.40 8.88 16.18
C LEU A 201 9.96 8.30 14.87
N ALA A 202 10.73 9.09 14.11
CA ALA A 202 11.33 8.64 12.86
C ALA A 202 12.47 7.62 13.05
N LYS A 203 13.08 7.53 14.24
CA LYS A 203 14.18 6.59 14.49
C LYS A 203 13.73 5.15 14.28
N ALA A 204 14.60 4.37 13.62
CA ALA A 204 14.38 2.94 13.47
C ALA A 204 14.40 2.24 14.83
N LYS A 205 13.71 1.10 14.92
CA LYS A 205 13.62 0.27 16.11
C LYS A 205 15.04 -0.16 16.55
N SER A 206 15.65 0.57 17.48
CA SER A 206 16.83 0.10 18.23
C SER A 206 16.36 -0.77 19.39
N LYS A 207 17.25 -1.56 20.01
CA LYS A 207 16.90 -2.38 21.20
C LYS A 207 16.24 -1.48 22.26
N GLY A 208 14.93 -1.62 22.45
CA GLY A 208 14.12 -0.87 23.42
C GLY A 208 13.27 0.28 22.85
N SER A 209 13.61 0.85 21.68
CA SER A 209 12.81 1.94 21.09
C SER A 209 11.71 1.40 20.18
N LYS A 210 10.45 1.73 20.47
CA LYS A 210 9.31 1.41 19.59
C LYS A 210 9.21 2.36 18.39
N GLY A 211 9.86 3.54 18.42
CA GLY A 211 9.85 4.53 17.34
C GLY A 211 8.44 4.77 16.79
N PHE A 212 8.32 4.86 15.46
CA PHE A 212 7.04 5.09 14.78
C PHE A 212 5.96 4.02 15.06
N SER A 213 6.34 2.81 15.51
CA SER A 213 5.36 1.75 15.78
C SER A 213 4.46 2.02 16.99
N ILE A 214 4.77 3.03 17.82
CA ILE A 214 3.87 3.40 18.94
C ILE A 214 2.50 3.87 18.46
N ILE A 215 2.44 4.57 17.31
CA ILE A 215 1.20 5.14 16.77
C ILE A 215 0.21 4.03 16.42
N PRO A 216 0.54 3.07 15.54
CA PRO A 216 -0.39 1.98 15.24
C PRO A 216 -0.65 1.08 16.45
N ILE A 217 0.24 0.97 17.44
CA ILE A 217 -0.03 0.20 18.66
C ILE A 217 -1.11 0.89 19.51
N ALA A 218 -0.93 2.18 19.82
CA ALA A 218 -1.86 2.94 20.65
C ALA A 218 -3.24 3.04 20.01
N LEU A 219 -3.30 3.30 18.69
CA LEU A 219 -4.57 3.36 17.97
C LEU A 219 -5.30 2.00 17.92
N ARG A 220 -4.58 0.87 17.92
CA ARG A 220 -5.20 -0.47 18.00
C ARG A 220 -5.87 -0.72 19.34
N GLU A 221 -5.26 -0.24 20.42
CA GLU A 221 -5.83 -0.36 21.76
C GLU A 221 -7.08 0.53 21.88
N ARG A 222 -7.04 1.73 21.29
CA ARG A 222 -8.19 2.65 21.28
C ARG A 222 -9.33 2.20 20.37
N PHE A 223 -9.02 1.67 19.18
CA PHE A 223 -9.99 1.23 18.17
C PHE A 223 -9.79 -0.26 17.85
N PRO A 224 -10.29 -1.18 18.69
CA PRO A 224 -10.12 -2.62 18.47
C PRO A 224 -10.99 -3.15 17.31
N ASP A 225 -10.46 -4.08 16.51
CA ASP A 225 -11.21 -4.73 15.41
C ASP A 225 -12.34 -5.65 15.92
N LYS A 226 -12.22 -6.17 17.15
CA LYS A 226 -13.19 -7.05 17.79
C LYS A 226 -13.48 -6.52 19.18
N GLY A 227 -14.69 -6.00 19.37
CA GLY A 227 -15.25 -5.54 20.64
C GLY A 227 -16.75 -5.86 20.70
N PRO A 228 -17.44 -5.65 21.84
CA PRO A 228 -18.87 -5.85 21.92
C PRO A 228 -19.55 -5.03 20.82
N GLY A 229 -20.34 -5.69 19.95
CA GLY A 229 -20.69 -5.36 18.55
C GLY A 229 -21.27 -3.98 18.20
N SER A 230 -20.71 -2.91 18.76
CA SER A 230 -21.20 -1.53 18.78
C SER A 230 -20.07 -0.49 18.92
N ALA A 231 -18.80 -0.92 18.97
CA ALA A 231 -17.68 0.02 19.06
C ALA A 231 -17.66 0.92 17.82
N LEU A 232 -17.77 2.23 18.04
CA LEU A 232 -17.72 3.22 16.96
C LEU A 232 -16.35 3.16 16.29
N LEU A 233 -16.36 3.10 14.95
CA LEU A 233 -15.18 3.22 14.14
C LEU A 233 -14.80 4.70 14.00
N PRO A 234 -13.54 5.04 13.69
CA PRO A 234 -13.10 6.43 13.57
C PRO A 234 -13.99 7.30 12.67
N GLN A 235 -14.47 6.76 11.55
CA GLN A 235 -15.34 7.48 10.62
C GLN A 235 -16.76 7.78 11.15
N HIS A 236 -17.14 7.23 12.32
CA HIS A 236 -18.44 7.49 12.95
C HIS A 236 -18.39 8.64 13.96
N TYR A 237 -17.19 9.12 14.32
CA TYR A 237 -17.05 10.24 15.26
C TYR A 237 -17.14 11.58 14.52
N PRO A 238 -17.77 12.61 15.10
CA PRO A 238 -17.59 13.98 14.68
C PRO A 238 -16.10 14.34 14.68
N GLN A 239 -15.67 15.18 13.73
CA GLN A 239 -14.24 15.47 13.54
C GLN A 239 -13.55 15.99 14.81
N ALA A 240 -14.19 16.92 15.54
CA ALA A 240 -13.63 17.49 16.77
C ALA A 240 -13.43 16.43 17.87
N GLU A 241 -14.35 15.47 17.97
CA GLU A 241 -14.26 14.36 18.92
C GLU A 241 -13.18 13.37 18.51
N LEU A 242 -13.11 13.00 17.23
CA LEU A 242 -12.05 12.14 16.71
C LEU A 242 -10.67 12.74 16.96
N ARG A 243 -10.52 14.05 16.73
CA ARG A 243 -9.28 14.79 17.02
C ARG A 243 -8.89 14.68 18.48
N ALA A 244 -9.81 14.97 19.39
CA ALA A 244 -9.56 14.89 20.83
C ALA A 244 -9.11 13.49 21.24
N ILE A 245 -9.80 12.45 20.75
CA ILE A 245 -9.45 11.05 21.00
C ILE A 245 -8.04 10.73 20.49
N VAL A 246 -7.71 11.15 19.27
CA VAL A 246 -6.40 10.89 18.66
C VAL A 246 -5.29 11.60 19.45
N CYS A 247 -5.48 12.88 19.80
CA CYS A 247 -4.50 13.62 20.60
C CYS A 247 -4.29 12.96 21.97
N GLU A 248 -5.34 12.69 22.73
CA GLU A 248 -5.25 12.05 24.04
C GLU A 248 -4.53 10.70 23.96
N THR A 249 -4.91 9.86 22.98
CA THR A 249 -4.33 8.53 22.79
C THR A 249 -2.85 8.59 22.44
N LEU A 250 -2.47 9.49 21.53
CA LEU A 250 -1.10 9.58 21.03
C LEU A 250 -0.17 10.36 21.95
N ASP A 251 -0.68 11.35 22.68
CA ASP A 251 0.06 12.03 23.74
C ASP A 251 0.36 11.06 24.89
N ALA A 252 -0.62 10.27 25.34
CA ALA A 252 -0.39 9.24 26.36
C ALA A 252 0.65 8.19 25.89
N ALA A 253 0.58 7.76 24.62
CA ALA A 253 1.54 6.82 24.06
C ALA A 253 2.95 7.43 23.90
N ARG A 254 3.04 8.71 23.53
CA ARG A 254 4.29 9.46 23.47
C ARG A 254 4.89 9.55 24.87
N ASP A 255 4.12 9.99 25.86
CA ASP A 255 4.62 10.24 27.22
C ASP A 255 5.07 8.95 27.90
N LEU A 256 4.39 7.82 27.63
CA LEU A 256 4.80 6.50 28.09
C LEU A 256 6.13 6.04 27.48
N HIS A 257 6.39 6.35 26.21
CA HIS A 257 7.54 5.82 25.47
C HIS A 257 8.72 6.80 25.33
N PHE A 258 8.46 8.08 25.55
CA PHE A 258 9.41 9.17 25.44
C PHE A 258 9.20 10.20 26.57
N PRO A 259 9.21 9.79 27.86
CA PRO A 259 8.90 10.68 28.98
C PRO A 259 9.84 11.89 29.07
N GLN A 260 11.08 11.75 28.60
CA GLN A 260 12.06 12.84 28.52
C GLN A 260 11.66 13.95 27.53
N LEU A 261 10.78 13.67 26.57
CA LEU A 261 10.30 14.65 25.60
C LEU A 261 9.05 15.39 26.07
N SER A 262 8.31 14.83 27.03
CA SER A 262 7.11 15.43 27.63
C SER A 262 7.44 16.62 28.52
N ALA A 263 8.63 16.62 29.16
CA ALA A 263 9.07 17.67 30.07
C ALA A 263 9.70 18.90 29.36
N ALA A 264 9.84 18.85 28.03
CA ALA A 264 10.49 19.89 27.23
C ALA A 264 9.51 20.80 26.46
N ALA A 265 8.19 20.58 26.60
CA ALA A 265 7.17 21.46 26.04
C ALA A 265 6.94 22.63 27.02
N PRO A 266 7.17 23.89 26.62
CA PRO A 266 6.86 25.07 27.44
C PRO A 266 5.35 25.26 27.65
#